data_AF-A0A076EZT7-F1
#
_entry.id   AF-A0A076EZT7-F1
#
_cell.length_a   1.000
_cell.length_b   1.000
_cell.length_c   1.000
_cell.angle_alpha   90.00
_cell.angle_beta   90.00
_cell.angle_gamma   90.00
#
_symmetry.space_group_name_H-M   'P 1'
#
loop_
_entity.id
_entity.type
_entity.pdbx_description
1 polymer ?
#
loop_
_entity_poly.entity_id
_entity_poly.type
_entity_poly.pdbx_seq_one_letter_code
_entity_poly.pdbx_strand_id
1 'polypeptide(L)'
;MVTFDETDLGIETPERTNICAIVGLFCALTGLFLPALVFGAIGYVETGGREHETGSGLAVAALILGAIELVAGVLTAVIVLVSMR
;
A
#
# COMPACT_ATOMS: atom_id res chain seq x y z
N MET A 1 26.54 -41.78 -10.38
CA MET A 1 25.41 -41.40 -9.50
C MET A 1 25.08 -39.96 -9.87
N VAL A 2 24.01 -39.76 -10.63
CA VAL A 2 23.60 -38.43 -11.10
C VAL A 2 22.89 -37.76 -9.94
N THR A 3 23.45 -36.67 -9.42
CA THR A 3 22.78 -35.78 -8.47
C THR A 3 21.76 -35.00 -9.26
N PHE A 4 20.48 -35.37 -9.12
CA PHE A 4 19.38 -34.55 -9.60
C PHE A 4 19.23 -33.36 -8.66
N ASP A 5 19.41 -32.16 -9.19
CA ASP A 5 19.15 -30.91 -8.51
C ASP A 5 17.63 -30.74 -8.43
N GLU A 6 17.04 -31.01 -7.26
CA GLU A 6 15.59 -30.90 -7.03
C GLU A 6 15.09 -29.45 -6.98
N THR A 7 15.97 -28.47 -7.19
CA THR A 7 15.66 -27.03 -7.18
C THR A 7 15.13 -26.49 -8.51
N ASP A 8 15.09 -27.30 -9.57
CA ASP A 8 14.63 -26.91 -10.91
C ASP A 8 13.24 -27.49 -11.28
N LEU A 9 12.41 -27.79 -10.28
CA LEU A 9 10.97 -27.89 -10.50
C LEU A 9 10.46 -26.47 -10.74
N GLY A 10 10.41 -26.07 -12.02
CA GLY A 10 9.90 -24.80 -12.54
C GLY A 10 8.43 -24.51 -12.19
N ILE A 11 8.11 -24.51 -10.90
CA ILE A 11 6.92 -23.93 -10.32
C ILE A 11 7.24 -22.45 -10.19
N GLU A 12 7.03 -21.70 -11.28
CA GLU A 12 6.92 -20.24 -11.20
C GLU A 12 5.89 -19.92 -10.12
N THR A 13 6.33 -19.40 -8.98
CA THR A 13 5.42 -18.95 -7.94
C THR A 13 4.55 -17.84 -8.54
N PRO A 14 3.22 -18.02 -8.63
CA PRO A 14 2.39 -17.09 -9.37
C PRO A 14 2.48 -15.70 -8.75
N GLU A 15 2.79 -14.70 -9.58
CA GLU A 15 2.82 -13.30 -9.16
C GLU A 15 1.50 -12.94 -8.47
N ARG A 16 1.59 -12.37 -7.27
CA ARG A 16 0.42 -12.01 -6.47
C ARG A 16 0.43 -10.53 -6.20
N THR A 17 -0.68 -9.86 -6.52
CA THR A 17 -0.86 -8.47 -6.09
C THR A 17 -1.04 -8.42 -4.59
N ASN A 18 -0.25 -7.57 -3.95
CA ASN A 18 -0.25 -7.41 -2.51
C ASN A 18 -1.61 -6.87 -2.01
N ILE A 19 -2.23 -7.60 -1.08
CA ILE A 19 -3.56 -7.27 -0.54
C ILE A 19 -3.51 -5.96 0.26
N CYS A 20 -2.43 -5.70 1.00
CA CYS A 20 -2.25 -4.44 1.73
C CYS A 20 -2.23 -3.24 0.78
N ALA A 21 -1.60 -3.36 -0.40
CA ALA A 21 -1.62 -2.31 -1.41
C ALA A 21 -3.05 -2.02 -1.94
N ILE A 22 -3.85 -3.07 -2.15
CA ILE A 22 -5.26 -2.95 -2.58
C ILE A 22 -6.11 -2.31 -1.48
N VAL A 23 -6.00 -2.81 -0.24
CA VAL A 23 -6.75 -2.31 0.92
C VAL A 23 -6.36 -0.86 1.22
N GLY A 24 -5.07 -0.53 1.15
CA GLY A 24 -4.58 0.84 1.32
C GLY A 24 -5.18 1.79 0.30
N LEU A 25 -5.22 1.40 -0.98
CA LEU A 25 -5.83 2.23 -2.01
C LEU A 25 -7.35 2.38 -1.80
N PHE A 26 -8.04 1.31 -1.42
CA PHE A 26 -9.47 1.38 -1.10
C PHE A 26 -9.75 2.33 0.08
N CYS A 27 -8.94 2.29 1.13
CA CYS A 27 -9.03 3.22 2.25
C CYS A 27 -8.81 4.68 1.80
N ALA A 28 -7.81 4.91 0.93
CA ALA A 28 -7.56 6.25 0.39
C ALA A 28 -8.73 6.75 -0.47
N LEU A 29 -9.36 5.89 -1.26
CA LEU A 29 -10.50 6.30 -2.10
C LEU A 29 -11.78 6.54 -1.29
N THR A 30 -11.86 6.06 -0.05
CA THR A 30 -13.02 6.19 0.83
C THR A 30 -12.83 7.27 1.91
N GLY A 31 -11.73 8.01 1.91
CA GLY A 31 -11.48 9.07 2.90
C GLY A 31 -10.87 8.60 4.21
N LEU A 32 -10.48 7.32 4.30
CA LEU A 32 -9.88 6.74 5.50
C LEU A 32 -8.36 6.90 5.45
N PHE A 33 -7.88 8.14 5.62
CA PHE A 33 -6.47 8.50 5.45
C PHE A 33 -5.51 7.73 6.37
N LEU A 34 -5.87 7.46 7.63
CA LEU A 34 -5.00 6.71 8.56
C LEU A 34 -4.73 5.26 8.10
N PRO A 35 -5.76 4.42 7.89
CA PRO A 35 -5.53 3.06 7.38
C PRO A 35 -4.95 3.07 5.97
N ALA A 36 -5.28 4.06 5.13
CA ALA A 36 -4.65 4.21 3.81
C ALA A 36 -3.13 4.34 3.90
N LEU A 37 -2.64 5.18 4.81
CA LEU A 37 -1.20 5.36 5.05
C LEU A 37 -0.54 4.09 5.61
N VAL A 38 -1.20 3.42 6.58
CA VAL A 38 -0.66 2.22 7.21
C VAL A 38 -0.57 1.06 6.21
N PHE A 39 -1.67 0.73 5.53
CA PHE A 39 -1.70 -0.38 4.57
C PHE A 39 -0.90 -0.07 3.30
N GLY A 40 -0.86 1.20 2.87
CA GLY A 40 0.02 1.64 1.79
C GLY A 40 1.50 1.46 2.13
N ALA A 41 1.92 1.80 3.36
CA ALA A 41 3.31 1.63 3.79
C ALA A 41 3.70 0.15 3.88
N ILE A 42 2.83 -0.68 4.47
CA ILE A 42 3.04 -2.13 4.56
C ILE A 42 3.12 -2.74 3.15
N GLY A 43 2.16 -2.44 2.27
CA GLY A 43 2.16 -2.94 0.90
C GLY A 43 3.38 -2.48 0.10
N TYR A 44 3.88 -1.25 0.33
CA TYR A 44 5.09 -0.77 -0.32
C TYR A 44 6.33 -1.54 0.10
N VAL A 45 6.48 -1.82 1.41
CA VAL A 45 7.60 -2.61 1.93
C VAL A 45 7.53 -4.06 1.44
N GLU A 46 6.35 -4.66 1.48
CA GLU A 46 6.14 -6.05 1.08
C GLU A 46 6.40 -6.26 -0.42
N THR A 47 5.95 -5.33 -1.27
CA THR A 47 6.21 -5.36 -2.73
C THR A 47 7.67 -5.06 -3.11
N GLY A 48 8.44 -4.40 -2.25
CA GLY A 48 9.88 -4.18 -2.45
C GLY A 48 10.77 -5.31 -1.89
N GLY A 49 10.24 -6.10 -0.95
CA GLY A 49 11.01 -7.11 -0.22
C GLY A 49 10.77 -8.56 -0.67
N ARG A 50 9.78 -8.82 -1.54
CA ARG A 50 9.38 -10.18 -1.95
C ARG A 50 9.33 -10.28 -3.47
N GLU A 51 10.12 -11.19 -4.04
CA GLU A 51 10.28 -11.35 -5.51
C GLU A 51 8.99 -11.71 -6.27
N HIS A 52 7.94 -12.15 -5.56
CA HIS A 52 6.68 -12.60 -6.16
C HIS A 52 5.47 -11.72 -5.79
N GLU A 53 5.69 -10.59 -5.11
CA GLU A 53 4.63 -9.65 -4.74
C GLU A 53 4.66 -8.39 -5.59
N THR A 54 3.58 -8.15 -6.33
CA THR A 54 3.41 -6.99 -7.20
C THR A 54 2.41 -6.00 -6.59
N GLY A 55 2.35 -4.77 -7.11
CA GLY A 55 1.41 -3.74 -6.62
C GLY A 55 2.04 -2.54 -5.93
N SER A 56 3.35 -2.32 -6.10
CA SER A 56 4.05 -1.13 -5.58
C SER A 56 3.39 0.18 -6.01
N GLY A 57 2.90 0.27 -7.26
CA GLY A 57 2.16 1.43 -7.75
C GLY A 57 0.86 1.70 -6.99
N LEU A 58 0.13 0.65 -6.59
CA LEU A 58 -1.09 0.77 -5.78
C LEU A 58 -0.76 1.26 -4.37
N ALA A 59 0.32 0.71 -3.78
CA ALA A 59 0.79 1.12 -2.46
C ALA A 59 1.24 2.58 -2.44
N VAL A 60 2.00 3.02 -3.46
CA VAL A 60 2.41 4.42 -3.61
C VAL A 60 1.20 5.34 -3.81
N ALA A 61 0.23 4.94 -4.64
CA ALA A 61 -1.00 5.71 -4.82
C ALA A 61 -1.78 5.86 -3.50
N ALA A 62 -1.91 4.79 -2.71
CA ALA A 62 -2.54 4.82 -1.39
C ALA A 62 -1.83 5.80 -0.45
N LEU A 63 -0.49 5.79 -0.43
CA LEU A 63 0.31 6.69 0.40
C LEU A 63 0.13 8.16 0.00
N ILE A 64 0.18 8.47 -1.30
CA ILE A 64 0.04 9.84 -1.81
C ILE A 64 -1.36 10.37 -1.51
N LEU A 65 -2.40 9.60 -1.86
CA LEU A 65 -3.78 10.02 -1.63
C LEU A 65 -4.08 10.18 -0.14
N GLY A 66 -3.69 9.21 0.71
CA GLY A 66 -3.86 9.31 2.15
C GLY A 66 -3.13 10.52 2.77
N ALA A 67 -1.94 10.87 2.25
CA ALA A 67 -1.22 12.06 2.70
C ALA A 67 -1.93 13.36 2.31
N ILE A 68 -2.45 13.43 1.07
CA ILE A 68 -3.23 14.58 0.60
C ILE A 68 -4.49 14.76 1.46
N GLU A 69 -5.21 13.68 1.74
CA GLU A 69 -6.41 13.70 2.58
C GLU A 69 -6.11 14.14 4.02
N LEU A 70 -5.02 13.64 4.61
CA LEU A 70 -4.58 14.07 5.93
C LEU A 70 -4.32 15.58 5.96
N VAL A 71 -3.56 16.10 4.99
CA VAL A 71 -3.24 17.53 4.91
C VAL A 71 -4.51 18.34 4.74
N ALA A 72 -5.39 17.96 3.80
CA ALA A 72 -6.66 18.63 3.58
C ALA A 72 -7.54 18.62 4.84
N GLY A 73 -7.69 17.46 5.50
CA GLY A 73 -8.47 17.31 6.73
C GLY A 73 -7.95 18.18 7.87
N VAL A 74 -6.63 18.24 8.07
CA VAL A 74 -6.01 19.11 9.08
C VAL A 74 -6.25 20.58 8.76
N LEU A 75 -6.05 21.01 7.52
CA LEU A 75 -6.29 22.40 7.11
C LEU A 75 -7.76 22.80 7.31
N THR A 76 -8.70 21.95 6.88
CA THR A 76 -10.13 22.17 7.10
C THR A 76 -10.46 22.27 8.58
N ALA A 77 -9.94 21.36 9.41
CA ALA A 77 -10.17 21.39 10.86
C ALA A 77 -9.65 22.69 11.50
N VAL A 78 -8.46 23.15 11.10
CA VAL A 78 -7.87 24.42 11.58
C VAL A 78 -8.72 25.61 11.15
N ILE A 79 -9.12 25.69 9.88
CA ILE A 79 -9.96 26.77 9.36
C ILE A 79 -11.28 26.84 10.13
N VAL A 80 -11.94 25.70 10.32
CA VAL A 80 -13.20 25.62 11.07
C VAL A 80 -13.00 26.07 12.52
N LEU A 81 -11.97 25.58 13.20
CA LEU A 81 -11.66 25.96 14.58
C LEU A 81 -11.42 27.47 14.73
N VAL A 82 -10.68 28.08 13.78
CA VAL A 82 -10.40 29.52 13.78
C VAL A 82 -11.66 30.32 13.45
N SER A 83 -12.51 29.84 12.54
CA SER A 83 -13.75 30.53 12.14
C SER A 83 -14.84 30.47 13.20
N MET A 84 -14.77 29.50 14.12
CA MET A 84 -15.70 29.35 15.23
C MET A 84 -15.28 30.13 16.49
N ARG A 85 -14.10 30.77 16.47
CA ARG A 85 -13.64 31.69 17.52
C ARG A 85 -14.10 33.11 17.24
#